data_AF-L7E4R9-F1
#
_entry.id   AF-L7E4R9-F1
#
_cell.length_a   1.000
_cell.length_b   1.000
_cell.length_c   1.000
_cell.angle_alpha   90.00
_cell.angle_beta   90.00
_cell.angle_gamma   90.00
#
_symmetry.space_group_name_H-M   'P 1'
#
loop_
_entity.id
_entity.type
_entity.pdbx_description
1 polymer ?
#
loop_
_entity_poly.entity_id
_entity_poly.type
_entity_poly.pdbx_seq_one_letter_code
_entity_poly.pdbx_strand_id
1 'polypeptide(L)'
;MDVTETPIERPQKKQKDFFSGKRGYHTLKSQLVADQNTEEIICVFCGKGRGHDFSLFKKSRVRFHPLTTSIEDSGYQGIAAYHSNSYTPKKKIEK
;
A
#
# COMPACT_ATOMS: atom_id res chain seq x y z
N MET A 1 -6.55 3.56 3.46
CA MET A 1 -5.11 3.23 3.40
C MET A 1 -4.72 3.06 1.95
N ASP A 2 -3.59 3.62 1.54
CA ASP A 2 -3.15 3.55 0.15
C ASP A 2 -1.61 3.50 0.04
N VAL A 3 -1.09 3.18 -1.14
CA VAL A 3 0.35 3.19 -1.43
C VAL A 3 0.64 4.12 -2.61
N THR A 4 1.57 5.04 -2.40
CA THR A 4 2.13 5.87 -3.47
C THR A 4 3.55 5.41 -3.85
N GLU A 5 3.92 5.59 -5.12
CA GLU A 5 5.27 5.34 -5.62
C GLU A 5 5.96 6.67 -5.92
N THR A 6 7.06 6.94 -5.21
CA THR A 6 7.86 8.16 -5.39
C THR A 6 9.16 7.82 -6.11
N PRO A 7 9.55 8.57 -7.15
CA PRO A 7 10.84 8.37 -7.82
C PRO A 7 11.99 8.60 -6.84
N ILE A 8 13.06 7.81 -7.00
CA ILE A 8 14.32 7.98 -6.30
C ILE A 8 15.48 8.00 -7.29
N GLU A 9 16.63 8.53 -6.85
CA GLU A 9 17.88 8.36 -7.57
C GLU A 9 18.22 6.86 -7.73
N ARG A 10 18.84 6.51 -8.86
CA ARG A 10 19.23 5.13 -9.16
C ARG A 10 20.16 4.61 -8.05
N PRO A 11 19.77 3.58 -7.27
CA PRO A 11 20.63 3.06 -6.21
C PRO A 11 21.92 2.46 -6.77
N GLN A 12 23.04 2.53 -6.05
CA GLN A 12 24.27 1.88 -6.50
C GLN A 12 24.26 0.36 -6.28
N LYS A 13 23.54 -0.12 -5.27
CA LYS A 13 23.40 -1.54 -4.92
C LYS A 13 21.93 -1.94 -4.94
N LYS A 14 21.65 -3.22 -5.24
CA LYS A 14 20.30 -3.80 -5.23
C LYS A 14 19.29 -3.02 -6.09
N GLN A 15 19.71 -2.44 -7.22
CA GLN A 15 18.85 -1.66 -8.13
C GLN A 15 17.53 -2.36 -8.48
N LYS A 16 17.60 -3.67 -8.77
CA LYS A 16 16.45 -4.51 -9.10
C LYS A 16 15.36 -4.55 -8.02
N ASP A 17 15.69 -4.24 -6.76
CA ASP A 17 14.72 -4.20 -5.67
C ASP A 17 13.86 -2.93 -5.74
N PHE A 18 14.44 -1.83 -6.21
CA PHE A 18 13.79 -0.52 -6.28
C PHE A 18 13.22 -0.20 -7.66
N PHE A 19 13.61 -0.94 -8.70
CA PHE A 19 13.08 -0.74 -10.05
C PHE A 19 11.60 -1.15 -10.14
N SER A 20 10.74 -0.18 -10.46
CA SER A 20 9.30 -0.41 -10.69
C SER A 20 9.06 -0.72 -12.16
N GLY A 21 8.64 -1.94 -12.46
CA GLY A 21 8.35 -2.36 -13.84
C GLY A 21 7.21 -1.58 -14.50
N LYS A 22 6.23 -1.13 -13.70
CA LYS A 22 5.11 -0.31 -14.20
C LYS A 22 5.53 1.13 -14.52
N ARG A 23 6.42 1.71 -13.71
CA ARG A 23 6.87 3.10 -13.89
C ARG A 23 8.07 3.25 -14.82
N GLY A 24 8.91 2.21 -14.94
CA GLY A 24 10.11 2.22 -15.77
C GLY A 24 11.34 2.88 -15.11
N TYR A 25 11.28 3.21 -13.82
CA TYR A 25 12.37 3.81 -13.06
C TYR A 25 12.40 3.31 -11.60
N HIS A 26 13.42 3.74 -10.84
CA HIS A 26 13.58 3.33 -9.44
C HIS A 26 12.65 4.14 -8.55
N THR A 27 11.92 3.46 -7.67
CA THR A 27 10.95 4.08 -6.77
C THR A 27 11.08 3.54 -5.35
N LEU A 28 10.56 4.32 -4.40
CA LEU A 28 10.11 3.84 -3.11
C LEU A 28 8.59 3.77 -3.11
N LYS A 29 8.05 2.77 -2.43
CA LYS A 29 6.62 2.69 -2.12
C LYS A 29 6.40 3.22 -0.71
N SER A 30 5.51 4.19 -0.56
CA SER A 30 5.11 4.71 0.75
C SER A 30 3.65 4.34 0.98
N GLN A 31 3.43 3.44 1.93
CA GLN A 31 2.11 3.10 2.45
C GLN A 31 1.70 4.18 3.45
N LEU A 32 0.51 4.74 3.24
CA LEU A 32 -0.07 5.79 4.07
C LEU A 32 -1.39 5.31 4.67
N VAL A 33 -1.54 5.55 5.98
CA VAL A 33 -2.84 5.51 6.65
C VAL A 33 -3.16 6.93 7.07
N ALA A 34 -4.30 7.43 6.60
CA ALA A 34 -4.81 8.75 6.93
C ALA A 34 -6.24 8.65 7.44
N ASP A 35 -6.61 9.55 8.34
CA ASP A 35 -8.00 9.76 8.72
C ASP A 35 -8.73 10.51 7.60
N GLN A 36 -9.92 10.05 7.22
CA GLN A 36 -10.66 10.67 6.12
C GLN A 36 -11.34 11.99 6.50
N ASN A 37 -11.63 12.21 7.78
CA ASN A 37 -12.33 13.41 8.24
C ASN A 37 -11.34 14.53 8.56
N THR A 38 -10.21 14.19 9.20
CA THR A 38 -9.20 15.18 9.61
C THR A 38 -8.09 15.37 8.59
N GLU A 39 -7.99 14.50 7.59
CA GLU A 39 -6.89 14.44 6.60
C GLU A 39 -5.51 14.21 7.23
N GLU A 40 -5.45 13.85 8.51
CA GLU A 40 -4.20 13.61 9.22
C GLU A 40 -3.57 12.30 8.80
N ILE A 41 -2.24 12.32 8.59
CA ILE A 41 -1.45 11.13 8.36
C ILE A 41 -1.20 10.44 9.70
N ILE A 42 -1.83 9.29 9.91
CA ILE A 42 -1.70 8.48 11.13
C ILE A 42 -0.43 7.62 11.09
N CYS A 43 -0.11 7.05 9.92
CA CYS A 43 1.02 6.12 9.79
C CYS A 43 1.63 6.20 8.39
N VAL A 44 2.97 6.12 8.34
CA VAL A 44 3.75 5.99 7.11
C VAL A 44 4.66 4.78 7.21
N PHE A 45 4.65 3.93 6.19
CA PHE A 45 5.60 2.83 6.06
C PHE A 45 6.21 2.80 4.66
N CYS A 46 7.54 2.84 4.60
CA CYS A 46 8.26 2.86 3.33
C CYS A 46 8.81 1.47 2.98
N GLY A 47 8.73 1.13 1.70
CA GLY A 47 9.21 -0.13 1.14
C GLY A 47 9.86 0.06 -0.22
N LYS A 48 10.44 -1.03 -0.71
CA LYS A 48 11.10 -1.10 -2.02
C LYS A 48 10.07 -0.94 -3.16
N GLY A 49 10.43 -0.22 -4.23
CA GLY A 49 9.57 0.06 -5.37
C GLY A 49 8.98 -1.15 -6.09
N ARG A 50 9.69 -2.29 -6.11
CA ARG A 50 9.23 -3.52 -6.79
C ARG A 50 8.16 -4.30 -6.00
N GLY A 51 8.02 -4.08 -4.70
CA GLY A 51 7.14 -4.88 -3.84
C GLY A 51 5.65 -4.66 -4.13
N HIS A 52 4.81 -5.67 -3.90
CA HIS A 52 3.35 -5.50 -3.95
C HIS A 52 2.82 -4.74 -2.73
N ASP A 53 1.78 -3.93 -2.94
CA ASP A 53 1.18 -3.08 -1.90
C ASP A 53 0.66 -3.90 -0.71
N PHE A 54 0.00 -5.04 -0.99
CA PHE A 54 -0.45 -5.95 0.07
C PHE A 54 0.70 -6.60 0.85
N SER A 55 1.87 -6.79 0.23
CA SER A 55 3.07 -7.26 0.94
C SER A 55 3.63 -6.17 1.87
N LEU A 56 3.55 -4.89 1.45
CA LEU A 56 3.88 -3.75 2.32
C LEU A 56 2.97 -3.72 3.54
N PHE A 57 1.65 -3.86 3.36
CA PHE A 57 0.70 -3.94 4.47
C PHE A 57 1.04 -5.04 5.49
N LYS A 58 1.32 -6.26 5.03
CA LYS A 58 1.72 -7.35 5.94
C LYS A 58 3.02 -7.05 6.69
N LYS A 59 3.95 -6.32 6.05
CA LYS A 59 5.25 -5.95 6.64
C LYS A 59 5.14 -4.76 7.60
N SER A 60 4.30 -3.78 7.30
CA SER A 60 4.09 -2.62 8.18
C SER A 60 3.44 -2.99 9.49
N ARG A 61 2.72 -4.13 9.53
CA ARG A 61 2.01 -4.63 10.73
C ARG A 61 1.04 -3.61 11.30
N VAL A 62 0.56 -2.68 10.46
CA VAL A 62 -0.45 -1.72 10.86
C VAL A 62 -1.71 -2.48 11.27
N ARG A 63 -2.33 -2.06 12.38
CA ARG A 63 -3.54 -2.66 12.91
C ARG A 63 -4.58 -1.58 13.05
N PHE A 64 -5.73 -1.78 12.42
CA PHE A 64 -6.90 -0.95 12.64
C PHE A 64 -7.61 -1.42 13.91
N HIS A 65 -8.20 -0.49 14.64
CA HIS A 65 -9.11 -0.87 15.72
C HIS A 65 -10.30 -1.62 15.09
N PRO A 66 -10.80 -2.72 15.69
CA PRO A 66 -11.83 -3.57 15.05
C PRO A 66 -13.11 -2.84 14.62
N LEU A 67 -13.45 -1.76 15.33
CA LEU A 67 -14.63 -0.92 15.04
C LEU A 67 -14.36 0.19 14.01
N THR A 68 -13.10 0.49 13.71
CA THR A 68 -12.75 1.52 12.72
C THR A 68 -12.93 0.94 11.32
N THR A 69 -13.71 1.63 10.49
CA THR A 69 -13.84 1.22 9.09
C THR A 69 -12.57 1.59 8.33
N SER A 70 -11.94 0.62 7.69
CA SER A 70 -10.83 0.87 6.78
C SER A 70 -11.32 0.83 5.32
N ILE A 71 -10.78 1.70 4.49
CA ILE A 71 -11.13 1.81 3.07
C ILE A 71 -9.85 1.68 2.26
N GLU A 72 -9.85 0.73 1.34
CA GLU A 72 -8.72 0.40 0.47
C GLU A 72 -9.16 0.20 -0.98
N ASP A 73 -8.21 0.21 -1.91
CA ASP A 73 -8.47 -0.06 -3.32
C ASP A 73 -8.62 -1.58 -3.61
N SER A 74 -8.91 -1.92 -4.87
CA SER A 74 -9.06 -3.31 -5.30
C SER A 74 -7.77 -4.14 -5.27
N GLY A 75 -6.62 -3.52 -4.99
CA GLY A 75 -5.34 -4.21 -4.77
C GLY A 75 -5.24 -4.90 -3.41
N TYR A 76 -6.13 -4.57 -2.47
CA TYR A 76 -6.19 -5.15 -1.12
C TYR A 76 -7.22 -6.26 -0.96
N GLN A 77 -7.60 -6.93 -2.05
CA GLN A 77 -8.49 -8.09 -1.99
C GLN A 77 -7.98 -9.14 -0.99
N GLY A 78 -8.84 -9.52 -0.04
CA GLY A 78 -8.49 -10.42 1.07
C GLY A 78 -8.07 -9.73 2.37
N ILE A 79 -8.06 -8.40 2.45
CA ILE A 79 -7.74 -7.66 3.69
C ILE A 79 -8.72 -7.94 4.84
N ALA A 80 -9.95 -8.36 4.53
CA ALA A 80 -10.96 -8.77 5.52
C ALA A 80 -10.50 -9.89 6.46
N ALA A 81 -9.52 -10.71 6.05
CA ALA A 81 -8.92 -11.73 6.91
C ALA A 81 -8.01 -11.15 8.01
N TYR A 82 -7.57 -9.90 7.85
CA TYR A 82 -6.71 -9.17 8.79
C TYR A 82 -7.47 -8.11 9.58
N HIS A 83 -8.51 -7.52 8.97
CA HIS A 83 -9.37 -6.52 9.59
C HIS A 83 -10.79 -6.67 9.03
N SER A 84 -11.74 -7.16 9.83
CA SER A 84 -13.08 -7.51 9.34
C SER A 84 -13.89 -6.30 8.91
N ASN A 85 -13.67 -5.13 9.52
CA ASN A 85 -14.36 -3.89 9.18
C ASN A 85 -13.63 -3.11 8.07
N SER A 86 -13.28 -3.81 6.99
CA SER A 86 -12.59 -3.27 5.82
C SER A 86 -13.50 -3.22 4.60
N TYR A 87 -13.38 -2.19 3.77
CA TYR A 87 -14.07 -2.08 2.49
C TYR A 87 -13.08 -2.05 1.32
N THR A 88 -13.25 -2.97 0.37
CA THR A 88 -12.53 -2.98 -0.91
C THR A 88 -13.50 -3.08 -2.08
N PRO A 89 -13.35 -2.27 -3.14
CA PRO A 89 -14.17 -2.38 -4.33
C PRO A 89 -14.08 -3.76 -4.96
N LYS A 90 -15.21 -4.35 -5.34
CA LYS A 90 -15.24 -5.62 -6.08
C LYS A 90 -14.52 -5.44 -7.41
N LYS A 91 -13.55 -6.31 -7.69
CA LYS A 91 -12.88 -6.36 -8.98
C LYS A 91 -13.92 -6.65 -10.06
N LYS A 92 -13.94 -5.87 -11.15
CA LYS A 92 -14.78 -6.18 -12.30
C LYS A 92 -14.37 -7.54 -12.87
N ILE A 93 -15.35 -8.39 -13.14
CA ILE A 93 -15.17 -9.62 -13.91
C ILE A 93 -15.21 -9.17 -15.37
N GLU A 94 -14.11 -9.32 -16.10
CA GLU A 94 -14.11 -9.16 -17.56
C GLU A 94 -14.94 -10.31 -18.16
N LYS A 95 -15.96 -9.97 -18.95
CA LYS A 95 -16.80 -10.91 -19.71
C LYS A 95 -16.15 -11.21 -21.05
#